data_AF-A0A9W6G2B4-F1
#
_entry.id   AF-A0A9W6G2B4-F1
#
_cell.length_a   1.000
_cell.length_b   1.000
_cell.length_c   1.000
_cell.angle_alpha   90.00
_cell.angle_beta   90.00
_cell.angle_gamma   90.00
#
_symmetry.space_group_name_H-M   'P 1'
#
loop_
_entity.id
_entity.type
_entity.pdbx_description
1 polymer ?
#
loop_
_entity_poly.entity_id
_entity_poly.type
_entity_poly.pdbx_seq_one_letter_code
_entity_poly.pdbx_strand_id
1 'polypeptide(L)'
;MLYKSVTESFNEFIIDRNDATCIRCKVCVRQCAYEVHAYEATADALTEDNTLCIGCRRCSALCPTGAITIRSNEEVFKRNESWSNAHIRNLYAQADTGGILLAAMGNPAKYPIYWDHMLLDASQVTNPSIDPLREPMELRTYLGKKPHSIEVVRDEQTGKPKLATKLTPQIKMEYPFIFSAMSYGALNLNAHKAMAMAAKELGTLYNTGEGGLHRDLYQYGSNVMVQVASGRFGVSEAYLNAGVAIEIKVGQGAKPGIGGHLPGEKVNDQISETRMIPAGADAISPAPHHDIYSIEDLRQLIFALKEATNYTKPVSVKIAAVHHVAAIASGVARAGADIITIDGFRGGTGAAPQVIRDNVGIPMELALAAVDARLRDEGIRNQVSIVVGGGVRSSGDAIKAIALGADAINMGTSTLLALGCTLCQRCYTGKCPWGITTNTPYLAKRLNPELGAERLVNLVHAWGHEMKEILGGMGLNALESLRGNRYKLRALGLTEKDMNILGVMPAGE
;
A
#
# COMPACT_ATOMS: atom_id res chain seq x y z
N MET A 1 -25.37 33.77 -19.49
CA MET A 1 -23.90 33.75 -19.66
C MET A 1 -23.52 32.38 -20.19
N LEU A 2 -22.96 32.32 -21.40
CA LEU A 2 -22.64 31.10 -22.16
C LEU A 2 -21.18 30.63 -21.94
N TYR A 3 -20.61 30.91 -20.77
CA TYR A 3 -19.24 30.49 -20.48
C TYR A 3 -19.29 29.21 -19.65
N LYS A 4 -19.15 28.06 -20.32
CA LYS A 4 -18.81 26.80 -19.66
C LYS A 4 -17.33 26.83 -19.33
N SER A 5 -16.96 26.24 -18.19
CA SER A 5 -15.54 26.17 -17.86
C SER A 5 -14.81 25.33 -18.90
N VAL A 6 -13.50 25.54 -19.00
CA VAL A 6 -12.67 24.75 -19.93
C VAL A 6 -12.67 23.28 -19.50
N THR A 7 -12.73 23.03 -18.20
CA THR A 7 -12.86 21.68 -17.63
C THR A 7 -14.18 20.99 -17.97
N GLU A 8 -15.29 21.73 -18.07
CA GLU A 8 -16.60 21.22 -18.50
C GLU A 8 -16.69 20.98 -20.01
N SER A 9 -15.87 21.68 -20.79
CA SER A 9 -15.90 21.60 -22.26
C SER A 9 -15.06 20.45 -22.81
N PHE A 10 -14.17 19.88 -22.00
CA PHE A 10 -13.10 18.97 -22.46
C PHE A 10 -13.02 17.70 -21.61
N ASN A 11 -13.83 16.71 -21.96
CA ASN A 11 -13.89 15.41 -21.29
C ASN A 11 -12.61 14.57 -21.46
N GLU A 12 -12.23 13.83 -20.42
CA GLU A 12 -11.05 12.94 -20.44
C GLU A 12 -11.29 11.62 -21.17
N PHE A 13 -12.52 11.14 -21.16
CA PHE A 13 -12.90 9.85 -21.72
C PHE A 13 -14.10 10.01 -22.65
N ILE A 14 -14.11 9.23 -23.73
CA ILE A 14 -15.25 9.09 -24.63
C ILE A 14 -15.86 7.72 -24.39
N ILE A 15 -17.19 7.69 -24.36
CA ILE A 15 -17.99 6.47 -24.33
C ILE A 15 -18.51 6.25 -25.74
N ASP A 16 -18.17 5.10 -26.31
CA ASP A 16 -18.71 4.65 -27.58
C ASP A 16 -19.72 3.54 -27.30
N ARG A 17 -21.00 3.82 -27.59
CA ARG A 17 -22.10 2.84 -27.51
C ARG A 17 -22.43 2.32 -28.90
N ASN A 18 -22.36 1.01 -29.09
CA ASN A 18 -22.82 0.37 -30.32
C ASN A 18 -24.31 0.01 -30.21
N ASP A 19 -25.17 0.86 -30.82
CA ASP A 19 -26.62 0.69 -30.80
C ASP A 19 -27.11 -0.62 -31.44
N ALA A 20 -26.39 -1.16 -32.43
CA ALA A 20 -26.75 -2.45 -33.05
C ALA A 20 -26.64 -3.62 -32.08
N THR A 21 -25.79 -3.51 -31.07
CA THR A 21 -25.58 -4.55 -30.04
C THR A 21 -26.20 -4.17 -28.68
N CYS A 22 -26.68 -2.93 -28.53
CA CYS A 22 -27.21 -2.46 -27.27
C CYS A 22 -28.67 -2.89 -27.08
N ILE A 23 -28.90 -3.83 -26.17
CA ILE A 23 -30.26 -4.31 -25.82
C ILE A 23 -31.03 -3.39 -24.85
N ARG A 24 -30.55 -2.15 -24.65
CA ARG A 24 -31.20 -1.13 -23.79
C ARG A 24 -31.58 -1.60 -22.37
N CYS A 25 -30.83 -2.56 -21.80
CA CYS A 25 -31.11 -3.18 -20.49
C CYS A 25 -30.93 -2.26 -19.27
N LYS A 26 -30.48 -1.01 -19.49
CA LYS A 26 -30.24 0.05 -18.49
C LYS A 26 -29.25 -0.33 -17.38
N VAL A 27 -28.45 -1.40 -17.56
CA VAL A 27 -27.39 -1.78 -16.60
C VAL A 27 -26.38 -0.65 -16.44
N CYS A 28 -25.99 0.00 -17.54
CA CYS A 28 -25.05 1.13 -17.52
C CYS A 28 -25.56 2.30 -16.65
N VAL A 29 -26.86 2.62 -16.73
CA VAL A 29 -27.53 3.63 -15.89
C VAL A 29 -27.47 3.23 -14.41
N ARG A 30 -27.89 2.00 -14.08
CA ARG A 30 -27.91 1.51 -12.68
C ARG A 30 -26.52 1.39 -12.04
N GLN A 31 -25.49 1.12 -12.84
CA GLN A 31 -24.15 0.82 -12.34
C GLN A 31 -23.21 2.03 -12.29
N CYS A 32 -23.52 3.11 -13.02
CA CYS A 32 -22.67 4.29 -13.05
C CYS A 32 -22.87 5.16 -11.80
N ALA A 33 -21.85 5.22 -10.93
CA ALA A 33 -21.89 6.06 -9.72
C ALA A 33 -21.71 7.57 -10.01
N TYR A 34 -21.37 7.91 -11.25
CA TYR A 34 -21.18 9.28 -11.74
C TYR A 34 -22.32 9.71 -12.68
N GLU A 35 -23.38 8.91 -12.79
CA GLU A 35 -24.61 9.26 -13.52
C GLU A 35 -24.38 9.63 -15.00
N VAL A 36 -23.30 9.10 -15.58
CA VAL A 36 -22.93 9.33 -16.97
C VAL A 36 -24.00 8.90 -17.96
N HIS A 37 -24.80 7.88 -17.65
CA HIS A 37 -25.78 7.32 -18.57
C HIS A 37 -27.20 7.65 -18.13
N ALA A 38 -28.03 8.07 -19.07
CA ALA A 38 -29.46 8.27 -18.86
C ALA A 38 -30.29 7.42 -19.83
N TYR A 39 -31.54 7.15 -19.47
CA TYR A 39 -32.50 6.48 -20.34
C TYR A 39 -33.69 7.40 -20.58
N GLU A 40 -33.95 7.72 -21.85
CA GLU A 40 -35.07 8.53 -22.28
C GLU A 40 -36.23 7.64 -22.71
N ALA A 41 -37.32 7.66 -21.94
CA ALA A 41 -38.45 6.75 -22.14
C ALA A 41 -39.25 7.05 -23.42
N THR A 42 -39.30 8.32 -23.85
CA THR A 42 -40.04 8.76 -25.04
C THR A 42 -39.38 8.31 -26.33
N ALA A 43 -38.05 8.40 -26.40
CA ALA A 43 -37.25 7.98 -27.55
C ALA A 43 -36.82 6.50 -27.50
N ASP A 44 -37.11 5.81 -26.38
CA ASP A 44 -36.53 4.51 -26.03
C ASP A 44 -35.00 4.48 -26.27
N ALA A 45 -34.31 5.53 -25.83
CA ALA A 45 -32.90 5.76 -26.13
C ALA A 45 -32.07 5.78 -24.85
N LEU A 46 -30.83 5.28 -24.96
CA LEU A 46 -29.80 5.49 -23.94
C LEU A 46 -28.90 6.63 -24.40
N THR A 47 -28.65 7.58 -23.51
CA THR A 47 -27.76 8.70 -23.76
C THR A 47 -26.60 8.68 -22.76
N GLU A 48 -25.51 9.37 -23.10
CA GLU A 48 -24.36 9.54 -22.22
C GLU A 48 -23.83 10.96 -22.20
N ASP A 49 -23.35 11.38 -21.03
CA ASP A 49 -22.57 12.60 -20.84
C ASP A 49 -21.10 12.27 -20.59
N ASN A 50 -20.30 12.38 -21.65
CA ASN A 50 -18.87 12.09 -21.60
C ASN A 50 -18.11 12.96 -20.59
N THR A 51 -18.61 14.16 -20.24
CA THR A 51 -17.94 15.07 -19.30
C THR A 51 -17.87 14.52 -17.87
N LEU A 52 -18.79 13.61 -17.51
CA LEU A 52 -18.85 12.96 -16.21
C LEU A 52 -18.03 11.66 -16.12
N CYS A 53 -17.55 11.15 -17.26
CA CYS A 53 -16.86 9.88 -17.30
C CYS A 53 -15.45 9.99 -16.68
N ILE A 54 -15.17 9.16 -15.68
CA ILE A 54 -13.87 9.08 -14.99
C ILE A 54 -13.03 7.87 -15.40
N GLY A 55 -13.40 7.18 -16.49
CA GLY A 55 -12.64 6.03 -16.98
C GLY A 55 -12.65 4.80 -16.05
N CYS A 56 -13.63 4.68 -15.14
CA CYS A 56 -13.69 3.57 -14.17
C CYS A 56 -14.02 2.19 -14.79
N ARG A 57 -14.44 2.17 -16.07
CA ARG A 57 -14.78 0.97 -16.86
C ARG A 57 -15.91 0.09 -16.32
N ARG A 58 -16.63 0.49 -15.26
CA ARG A 58 -17.69 -0.33 -14.65
C ARG A 58 -18.85 -0.63 -15.62
N CYS A 59 -19.33 0.37 -16.36
CA CYS A 59 -20.43 0.18 -17.31
C CYS A 59 -20.04 -0.69 -18.51
N SER A 60 -18.79 -0.58 -18.99
CA SER A 60 -18.23 -1.43 -20.05
C SER A 60 -18.08 -2.88 -19.55
N ALA A 61 -17.49 -3.09 -18.38
CA ALA A 61 -17.26 -4.42 -17.80
C ALA A 61 -18.55 -5.18 -17.48
N LEU A 62 -19.65 -4.48 -17.17
CA LEU A 62 -20.95 -5.10 -16.86
C LEU A 62 -21.93 -5.09 -18.03
N CYS A 63 -21.52 -4.62 -19.20
CA CYS A 63 -22.40 -4.66 -20.37
C CYS A 63 -22.56 -6.11 -20.85
N PRO A 64 -23.77 -6.70 -20.81
CA PRO A 64 -23.94 -8.12 -21.14
C PRO A 64 -23.66 -8.43 -22.61
N THR A 65 -23.73 -7.42 -23.48
CA THR A 65 -23.48 -7.57 -24.93
C THR A 65 -22.17 -6.96 -25.38
N GLY A 66 -21.37 -6.39 -24.47
CA GLY A 66 -20.14 -5.68 -24.83
C GLY A 66 -20.37 -4.40 -25.64
N ALA A 67 -21.59 -3.85 -25.64
CA ALA A 67 -21.98 -2.69 -26.46
C ALA A 67 -21.33 -1.36 -26.04
N ILE A 68 -20.61 -1.30 -24.91
CA ILE A 68 -20.02 -0.06 -24.38
C ILE A 68 -18.51 -0.20 -24.33
N THR A 69 -17.82 0.71 -25.02
CA THR A 69 -16.37 0.91 -24.92
C THR A 69 -16.07 2.28 -24.31
N ILE A 70 -15.06 2.35 -23.45
CA ILE A 70 -14.56 3.62 -22.89
C ILE A 70 -13.12 3.80 -23.35
N ARG A 71 -12.84 4.89 -24.07
CA ARG A 71 -11.50 5.22 -24.57
C ARG A 71 -11.04 6.58 -24.04
N SER A 72 -9.72 6.76 -23.98
CA SER A 72 -9.16 8.08 -23.66
C SER A 72 -9.43 9.05 -24.79
N ASN A 73 -9.75 10.29 -24.45
CA ASN A 73 -9.92 11.37 -25.40
C ASN A 73 -8.56 12.05 -25.64
N GLU A 74 -7.82 11.57 -26.64
CA GLU A 74 -6.48 12.09 -26.98
C GLU A 74 -6.53 13.39 -27.78
N GLU A 75 -7.65 13.68 -28.45
CA GLU A 75 -7.81 14.81 -29.39
C GLU A 75 -8.28 16.11 -28.71
N VAL A 76 -8.42 16.09 -27.38
CA VAL A 76 -8.94 17.22 -26.59
C VAL A 76 -8.07 18.46 -26.72
N PHE A 77 -6.76 18.28 -26.62
CA PHE A 77 -5.80 19.34 -26.79
C PHE A 77 -4.79 18.91 -27.86
N LYS A 78 -4.23 19.89 -28.56
CA LYS A 78 -3.15 19.64 -29.52
C LYS A 78 -1.99 18.95 -28.80
N ARG A 79 -1.55 17.80 -29.34
CA ARG A 79 -0.38 17.07 -28.82
C ARG A 79 0.81 18.00 -28.68
N ASN A 80 1.48 17.94 -27.54
CA ASN A 80 2.62 18.76 -27.21
C ASN A 80 3.56 18.00 -26.25
N GLU A 81 4.86 18.06 -26.53
CA GLU A 81 5.88 17.35 -25.72
C GLU A 81 6.09 17.98 -24.35
N SER A 82 5.91 19.30 -24.23
CA SER A 82 6.03 20.04 -22.96
C SER A 82 4.73 20.04 -22.16
N TRP A 83 3.58 20.16 -22.85
CA TRP A 83 2.27 20.32 -22.25
C TRP A 83 1.40 19.08 -22.45
N SER A 84 1.46 18.16 -21.48
CA SER A 84 0.54 17.01 -21.46
C SER A 84 -0.91 17.45 -21.22
N ASN A 85 -1.87 16.66 -21.71
CA ASN A 85 -3.30 16.92 -21.49
C ASN A 85 -3.63 17.02 -19.99
N ALA A 86 -2.94 16.26 -19.14
CA ALA A 86 -3.09 16.34 -17.69
C ALA A 86 -2.64 17.70 -17.14
N HIS A 87 -1.47 18.22 -17.55
CA HIS A 87 -1.00 19.54 -17.14
C HIS A 87 -1.98 20.65 -17.55
N ILE A 88 -2.46 20.61 -18.80
CA ILE A 88 -3.40 21.60 -19.32
C ILE A 88 -4.72 21.59 -18.53
N ARG A 89 -5.33 20.41 -18.31
CA ARG A 89 -6.57 20.29 -17.51
C ARG A 89 -6.40 20.79 -16.09
N ASN A 90 -5.27 20.47 -15.47
CA ASN A 90 -5.00 20.87 -14.09
C ASN A 90 -4.90 22.39 -13.96
N LEU A 91 -4.22 23.06 -14.91
CA LEU A 91 -4.15 24.52 -14.95
C LEU A 91 -5.54 25.15 -15.09
N TYR A 92 -6.38 24.63 -15.98
CA TYR A 92 -7.75 25.11 -16.11
C TYR A 92 -8.57 24.89 -14.84
N ALA A 93 -8.52 23.69 -14.24
CA ALA A 93 -9.21 23.39 -12.99
C ALA A 93 -8.80 24.32 -11.84
N GLN A 94 -7.50 24.65 -11.75
CA GLN A 94 -6.99 25.61 -10.78
C GLN A 94 -7.39 27.05 -11.10
N ALA A 95 -7.40 27.44 -12.38
CA ALA A 95 -7.84 28.77 -12.80
C ALA A 95 -9.34 28.98 -12.55
N ASP A 96 -10.16 27.94 -12.76
CA ASP A 96 -11.60 27.96 -12.54
C ASP A 96 -11.98 28.10 -11.05
N THR A 97 -11.17 27.53 -10.15
CA THR A 97 -11.54 27.39 -8.72
C THR A 97 -10.65 28.16 -7.75
N GLY A 98 -9.43 28.54 -8.14
CA GLY A 98 -8.38 29.00 -7.23
C GLY A 98 -7.89 27.93 -6.23
N GLY A 99 -8.37 26.68 -6.36
CA GLY A 99 -8.19 25.63 -5.36
C GLY A 99 -7.00 24.71 -5.62
N ILE A 100 -6.64 23.93 -4.59
CA ILE A 100 -5.66 22.84 -4.69
C ILE A 100 -6.35 21.59 -5.24
N LEU A 101 -5.76 20.99 -6.27
CA LEU A 101 -6.26 19.74 -6.84
C LEU A 101 -6.01 18.56 -5.90
N LEU A 102 -7.03 17.76 -5.68
CA LEU A 102 -6.92 16.50 -4.96
C LEU A 102 -6.72 15.33 -5.93
N ALA A 103 -5.91 14.38 -5.50
CA ALA A 103 -5.71 13.12 -6.18
C ALA A 103 -5.66 11.95 -5.19
N ALA A 104 -5.74 10.74 -5.72
CA ALA A 104 -5.67 9.51 -4.97
C ALA A 104 -4.90 8.43 -5.73
N MET A 105 -4.47 7.39 -5.00
CA MET A 105 -3.77 6.21 -5.49
C MET A 105 -2.44 6.48 -6.21
N GLY A 106 -1.37 5.87 -5.70
CA GLY A 106 -0.03 5.85 -6.30
C GLY A 106 0.51 7.22 -6.74
N ASN A 107 1.57 7.18 -7.55
CA ASN A 107 2.03 8.32 -8.32
C ASN A 107 2.04 7.91 -9.81
N PRO A 108 1.24 8.54 -10.68
CA PRO A 108 1.16 8.19 -12.10
C PRO A 108 2.26 8.81 -12.96
N ALA A 109 3.12 9.67 -12.42
CA ALA A 109 4.16 10.34 -13.17
C ALA A 109 5.27 9.37 -13.61
N LYS A 110 5.89 9.67 -14.75
CA LYS A 110 6.88 8.83 -15.44
C LYS A 110 8.29 8.95 -14.85
N TYR A 111 8.43 8.67 -13.56
CA TYR A 111 9.77 8.53 -12.95
C TYR A 111 10.34 7.12 -13.21
N PRO A 112 11.68 6.94 -13.19
CA PRO A 112 12.31 5.62 -13.29
C PRO A 112 11.85 4.66 -12.19
N ILE A 113 11.57 3.41 -12.54
CA ILE A 113 11.24 2.34 -11.59
C ILE A 113 12.45 1.42 -11.52
N TYR A 114 13.19 1.45 -10.40
CA TYR A 114 14.50 0.80 -10.32
C TYR A 114 14.39 -0.72 -10.33
N TRP A 115 13.23 -1.28 -9.95
CA TRP A 115 12.94 -2.70 -10.08
C TRP A 115 13.10 -3.22 -11.52
N ASP A 116 12.76 -2.40 -12.51
CA ASP A 116 12.83 -2.76 -13.93
C ASP A 116 14.26 -2.75 -14.48
N HIS A 117 15.20 -2.22 -13.69
CA HIS A 117 16.63 -2.12 -14.01
C HIS A 117 17.49 -3.06 -13.16
N MET A 118 16.87 -4.04 -12.51
CA MET A 118 17.56 -5.09 -11.76
C MET A 118 17.07 -6.47 -12.17
N LEU A 119 18.01 -7.35 -12.47
CA LEU A 119 17.79 -8.78 -12.72
C LEU A 119 18.14 -9.59 -11.48
N LEU A 120 17.55 -10.77 -11.39
CA LEU A 120 17.79 -11.75 -10.34
C LEU A 120 18.79 -12.77 -10.88
N ASP A 121 19.89 -12.98 -10.17
CA ASP A 121 20.95 -13.91 -10.56
C ASP A 121 20.52 -15.37 -10.32
N ALA A 122 20.83 -16.27 -11.25
CA ALA A 122 20.52 -17.69 -11.14
C ALA A 122 21.79 -18.49 -10.81
N SER A 123 21.61 -19.54 -10.02
CA SER A 123 22.63 -20.50 -9.66
C SER A 123 22.74 -21.58 -10.74
N GLN A 124 23.96 -22.06 -11.02
CA GLN A 124 24.19 -23.12 -12.01
C GLN A 124 25.22 -24.14 -11.53
N VAL A 125 26.50 -23.75 -11.43
CA VAL A 125 27.61 -24.70 -11.23
C VAL A 125 28.20 -24.64 -9.82
N THR A 126 28.42 -23.45 -9.26
CA THR A 126 29.08 -23.28 -7.95
C THR A 126 28.16 -23.53 -6.77
N ASN A 127 26.87 -23.23 -6.95
CA ASN A 127 25.78 -23.68 -6.10
C ASN A 127 24.70 -24.18 -7.05
N PRO A 128 24.23 -25.44 -6.98
CA PRO A 128 23.18 -25.91 -7.87
C PRO A 128 21.84 -25.27 -7.50
N SER A 129 20.96 -25.12 -8.49
CA SER A 129 19.57 -24.76 -8.25
C SER A 129 18.85 -25.83 -7.45
N ILE A 130 17.91 -25.40 -6.62
CA ILE A 130 17.04 -26.25 -5.80
C ILE A 130 15.70 -26.35 -6.51
N ASP A 131 15.12 -27.54 -6.61
CA ASP A 131 13.82 -27.76 -7.24
C ASP A 131 12.68 -27.53 -6.21
N PRO A 132 11.94 -26.40 -6.27
CA PRO A 132 10.89 -26.09 -5.31
C PRO A 132 9.72 -27.09 -5.31
N LEU A 133 9.57 -27.87 -6.39
CA LEU A 133 8.53 -28.89 -6.50
C LEU A 133 8.89 -30.17 -5.73
N ARG A 134 10.17 -30.39 -5.46
CA ARG A 134 10.70 -31.61 -4.82
C ARG A 134 11.34 -31.34 -3.47
N GLU A 135 11.79 -30.12 -3.24
CA GLU A 135 12.56 -29.73 -2.07
C GLU A 135 11.79 -28.69 -1.23
N PRO A 136 11.93 -28.72 0.11
CA PRO A 136 11.21 -27.80 0.98
C PRO A 136 11.74 -26.37 0.82
N MET A 137 10.81 -25.42 0.62
CA MET A 137 11.11 -24.00 0.48
C MET A 137 10.39 -23.18 1.56
N GLU A 138 11.13 -22.33 2.28
CA GLU A 138 10.60 -21.52 3.37
C GLU A 138 10.52 -20.03 3.01
N LEU A 139 9.30 -19.47 3.06
CA LEU A 139 9.04 -18.03 2.91
C LEU A 139 8.76 -17.31 4.24
N ARG A 140 8.76 -18.06 5.34
CA ARG A 140 8.42 -17.56 6.65
C ARG A 140 9.36 -16.45 7.08
N THR A 141 8.82 -15.42 7.71
CA THR A 141 9.57 -14.32 8.29
C THR A 141 9.11 -14.02 9.71
N TYR A 142 9.95 -13.33 10.47
CA TYR A 142 9.68 -12.92 11.84
C TYR A 142 9.98 -11.43 11.97
N LEU A 143 8.97 -10.66 12.40
CA LEU A 143 9.12 -9.22 12.63
C LEU A 143 9.32 -8.92 14.10
N GLY A 144 10.32 -8.11 14.41
CA GLY A 144 10.63 -7.64 15.75
C GLY A 144 12.14 -7.56 16.04
N LYS A 145 12.46 -7.04 17.22
CA LYS A 145 13.82 -6.84 17.68
C LYS A 145 14.52 -8.16 18.03
N LYS A 146 15.65 -8.46 17.40
CA LYS A 146 16.48 -9.64 17.75
C LYS A 146 17.62 -9.23 18.70
N PRO A 147 18.01 -10.10 19.66
CA PRO A 147 19.13 -9.82 20.56
C PRO A 147 20.46 -9.79 19.78
N HIS A 148 21.50 -9.22 20.39
CA HIS A 148 22.84 -9.17 19.80
C HIS A 148 23.51 -10.54 19.73
N SER A 149 23.22 -11.41 20.71
CA SER A 149 23.71 -12.78 20.78
C SER A 149 22.59 -13.69 21.28
N ILE A 150 22.68 -14.96 20.93
CA ILE A 150 21.80 -16.01 21.45
C ILE A 150 22.64 -17.03 22.22
N GLU A 151 22.09 -17.51 23.31
CA GLU A 151 22.59 -18.62 24.10
C GLU A 151 21.67 -19.81 23.90
N VAL A 152 22.25 -20.95 23.54
CA VAL A 152 21.55 -22.20 23.32
C VAL A 152 22.11 -23.22 24.30
N VAL A 153 21.26 -23.68 25.22
CA VAL A 153 21.58 -24.72 26.20
C VAL A 153 21.04 -26.07 25.72
N ARG A 154 21.53 -27.18 26.28
CA ARG A 154 20.90 -28.48 26.06
C ARG A 154 19.78 -28.69 27.06
N ASP A 155 18.63 -29.10 26.56
CA ASP A 155 17.51 -29.51 27.39
C ASP A 155 17.87 -30.80 28.14
N GLU A 156 17.81 -30.77 29.48
CA GLU A 156 18.24 -31.89 30.33
C GLU A 156 17.39 -33.16 30.15
N GLN A 157 16.15 -33.02 29.68
CA GLN A 157 15.22 -34.15 29.52
C GLN A 157 15.29 -34.77 28.11
N THR A 158 15.49 -33.93 27.09
CA THR A 158 15.44 -34.37 25.68
C THR A 158 16.79 -34.36 24.97
N GLY A 159 17.82 -33.74 25.57
CA GLY A 159 19.16 -33.56 24.98
C GLY A 159 19.22 -32.59 23.80
N LYS A 160 18.07 -32.02 23.39
CA LYS A 160 17.93 -31.12 22.24
C LYS A 160 18.37 -29.69 22.59
N PRO A 161 18.85 -28.91 21.60
CA PRO A 161 19.14 -27.49 21.82
C PRO A 161 17.86 -26.73 22.19
N LYS A 162 17.95 -25.94 23.26
CA LYS A 162 16.90 -25.06 23.78
C LYS A 162 17.45 -23.63 23.84
N LEU A 163 16.70 -22.68 23.30
CA LEU A 163 17.06 -21.27 23.38
C LEU A 163 16.92 -20.79 24.83
N ALA A 164 18.05 -20.44 25.47
CA ALA A 164 18.07 -19.85 26.82
C ALA A 164 17.78 -18.34 26.77
N THR A 165 18.21 -17.67 25.70
CA THR A 165 17.94 -16.24 25.51
C THR A 165 16.46 -15.97 25.35
N LYS A 166 15.89 -15.16 26.25
CA LYS A 166 14.52 -14.66 26.11
C LYS A 166 14.43 -13.68 24.95
N LEU A 167 13.63 -14.03 23.94
CA LEU A 167 13.36 -13.14 22.81
C LEU A 167 12.35 -12.06 23.19
N THR A 168 12.48 -10.89 22.56
CA THR A 168 11.40 -9.89 22.56
C THR A 168 10.22 -10.42 21.73
N PRO A 169 9.00 -9.88 21.87
CA PRO A 169 7.87 -10.28 21.04
C PRO A 169 8.23 -10.29 19.55
N GLN A 170 8.07 -11.45 18.91
CA GLN A 170 8.27 -11.64 17.48
C GLN A 170 6.92 -11.96 16.84
N ILE A 171 6.63 -11.34 15.70
CA ILE A 171 5.44 -11.66 14.90
C ILE A 171 5.86 -12.63 13.81
N LYS A 172 5.35 -13.86 13.89
CA LYS A 172 5.54 -14.87 12.86
C LYS A 172 4.60 -14.59 11.68
N MET A 173 5.12 -14.64 10.46
CA MET A 173 4.33 -14.56 9.23
C MET A 173 4.73 -15.69 8.29
N GLU A 174 3.78 -16.46 7.78
CA GLU A 174 4.07 -17.56 6.83
C GLU A 174 4.47 -17.05 5.45
N TYR A 175 3.98 -15.85 5.08
CA TYR A 175 4.37 -15.13 3.87
C TYR A 175 4.84 -13.72 4.25
N PRO A 176 5.84 -13.13 3.56
CA PRO A 176 6.42 -11.84 3.93
C PRO A 176 5.57 -10.65 3.44
N PHE A 177 4.24 -10.78 3.44
CA PHE A 177 3.32 -9.80 2.85
C PHE A 177 2.32 -9.26 3.86
N ILE A 178 2.31 -7.96 4.08
CA ILE A 178 1.36 -7.26 4.95
C ILE A 178 0.37 -6.52 4.06
N PHE A 179 -0.94 -6.72 4.27
CA PHE A 179 -1.95 -5.85 3.67
C PHE A 179 -1.84 -4.46 4.32
N SER A 180 -1.41 -3.47 3.52
CA SER A 180 -0.88 -2.20 4.03
C SER A 180 -1.93 -1.35 4.76
N ALA A 181 -1.44 -0.43 5.59
CA ALA A 181 -2.22 0.51 6.38
C ALA A 181 -3.13 1.39 5.51
N MET A 182 -4.41 1.04 5.42
CA MET A 182 -5.41 1.76 4.63
C MET A 182 -6.69 1.96 5.46
N SER A 183 -6.92 3.21 5.88
CA SER A 183 -7.90 3.52 6.93
C SER A 183 -9.33 3.11 6.62
N TYR A 184 -10.05 2.65 7.67
CA TYR A 184 -11.50 2.57 7.62
C TYR A 184 -12.05 3.99 7.47
N GLY A 185 -12.86 4.18 6.43
CA GLY A 185 -13.26 5.50 5.93
C GLY A 185 -12.66 5.78 4.55
N ALA A 186 -11.35 5.59 4.36
CA ALA A 186 -10.78 5.64 3.01
C ALA A 186 -11.26 4.43 2.19
N LEU A 187 -11.15 3.25 2.79
CA LEU A 187 -11.79 2.01 2.37
C LEU A 187 -13.07 1.77 3.17
N ASN A 188 -13.97 0.97 2.62
CA ASN A 188 -15.14 0.51 3.36
C ASN A 188 -14.86 -0.74 4.19
N LEU A 189 -15.86 -1.12 5.00
CA LEU A 189 -15.77 -2.26 5.89
C LEU A 189 -15.60 -3.59 5.15
N ASN A 190 -16.19 -3.76 3.96
CA ASN A 190 -16.06 -5.00 3.19
C ASN A 190 -14.62 -5.22 2.73
N ALA A 191 -13.93 -4.17 2.30
CA ALA A 191 -12.50 -4.25 1.96
C ALA A 191 -11.65 -4.61 3.19
N HIS A 192 -11.96 -4.03 4.34
CA HIS A 192 -11.30 -4.38 5.61
C HIS A 192 -11.55 -5.84 6.01
N LYS A 193 -12.80 -6.31 5.92
CA LYS A 193 -13.17 -7.71 6.19
C LYS A 193 -12.42 -8.67 5.26
N ALA A 194 -12.35 -8.36 3.96
CA ALA A 194 -11.60 -9.16 2.99
C ALA A 194 -10.11 -9.30 3.38
N MET A 195 -9.45 -8.18 3.71
CA MET A 195 -8.04 -8.20 4.12
C MET A 195 -7.83 -8.93 5.45
N ALA A 196 -8.72 -8.77 6.43
CA ALA A 196 -8.60 -9.42 7.73
C ALA A 196 -8.82 -10.95 7.63
N MET A 197 -9.80 -11.39 6.84
CA MET A 197 -10.02 -12.82 6.56
C MET A 197 -8.83 -13.44 5.83
N ALA A 198 -8.35 -12.79 4.77
CA ALA A 198 -7.18 -13.27 4.02
C ALA A 198 -5.93 -13.31 4.90
N ALA A 199 -5.69 -12.29 5.75
CA ALA A 199 -4.54 -12.26 6.65
C ALA A 199 -4.55 -13.43 7.64
N LYS A 200 -5.73 -13.75 8.20
CA LYS A 200 -5.92 -14.89 9.10
C LYS A 200 -5.66 -16.22 8.40
N GLU A 201 -6.21 -16.41 7.20
CA GLU A 201 -6.03 -17.64 6.41
C GLU A 201 -4.57 -17.87 6.00
N LEU A 202 -3.90 -16.81 5.54
CA LEU A 202 -2.51 -16.87 5.09
C LEU A 202 -1.49 -16.93 6.24
N GLY A 203 -1.91 -16.75 7.50
CA GLY A 203 -0.98 -16.58 8.61
C GLY A 203 -0.06 -15.36 8.43
N THR A 204 -0.61 -14.25 7.94
CA THR A 204 0.09 -12.99 7.73
C THR A 204 -0.64 -11.81 8.38
N LEU A 205 -0.25 -10.57 8.10
CA LEU A 205 -0.76 -9.37 8.76
C LEU A 205 -1.58 -8.46 7.84
N TYR A 206 -2.53 -7.77 8.46
CA TYR A 206 -3.30 -6.66 7.89
C TYR A 206 -3.17 -5.45 8.82
N ASN A 207 -3.03 -4.24 8.28
CA ASN A 207 -2.88 -3.01 9.07
C ASN A 207 -4.08 -2.06 8.92
N THR A 208 -4.62 -1.61 10.06
CA THR A 208 -5.85 -0.80 10.15
C THR A 208 -5.80 0.55 9.44
N GLY A 209 -4.61 1.15 9.32
CA GLY A 209 -4.49 2.56 8.97
C GLY A 209 -5.05 3.51 10.04
N GLU A 210 -5.07 4.80 9.72
CA GLU A 210 -5.35 5.90 10.66
C GLU A 210 -6.83 6.04 11.12
N GLY A 211 -7.69 5.09 10.77
CA GLY A 211 -9.15 5.26 10.87
C GLY A 211 -9.79 4.64 12.11
N GLY A 212 -9.00 4.09 13.03
CA GLY A 212 -9.48 3.19 14.08
C GLY A 212 -9.76 1.77 13.56
N LEU A 213 -10.28 0.91 14.44
CA LEU A 213 -10.64 -0.48 14.14
C LEU A 213 -12.13 -0.69 14.37
N HIS A 214 -12.86 -1.09 13.33
CA HIS A 214 -14.27 -1.45 13.47
C HIS A 214 -14.42 -2.70 14.37
N ARG A 215 -15.43 -2.73 15.24
CA ARG A 215 -15.61 -3.80 16.25
C ARG A 215 -15.69 -5.20 15.65
N ASP A 216 -16.38 -5.36 14.51
CA ASP A 216 -16.43 -6.63 13.76
C ASP A 216 -15.06 -7.27 13.48
N LEU A 217 -14.00 -6.46 13.44
CA LEU A 217 -12.65 -6.90 13.08
C LEU A 217 -11.80 -7.31 14.29
N TYR A 218 -12.26 -7.08 15.52
CA TYR A 218 -11.51 -7.44 16.74
C TYR A 218 -11.24 -8.95 16.83
N GLN A 219 -12.13 -9.77 16.28
CA GLN A 219 -11.96 -11.23 16.19
C GLN A 219 -10.72 -11.66 15.37
N TYR A 220 -10.16 -10.78 14.55
CA TYR A 220 -8.95 -11.02 13.75
C TYR A 220 -7.68 -10.47 14.41
N GLY A 221 -7.74 -10.04 15.68
CA GLY A 221 -6.68 -9.31 16.38
C GLY A 221 -5.27 -9.90 16.27
N SER A 222 -5.15 -11.24 16.23
CA SER A 222 -3.87 -11.96 16.03
C SER A 222 -3.15 -11.64 14.72
N ASN A 223 -3.86 -11.09 13.74
CA ASN A 223 -3.38 -10.76 12.40
C ASN A 223 -3.51 -9.26 12.09
N VAL A 224 -3.87 -8.43 13.07
CA VAL A 224 -4.12 -7.00 12.88
C VAL A 224 -3.00 -6.16 13.48
N MET A 225 -2.37 -5.30 12.68
CA MET A 225 -1.54 -4.20 13.16
C MET A 225 -2.39 -2.95 13.32
N VAL A 226 -2.41 -2.39 14.53
CA VAL A 226 -3.14 -1.15 14.83
C VAL A 226 -2.23 0.06 14.62
N GLN A 227 -2.76 1.18 14.12
CA GLN A 227 -1.96 2.36 13.78
C GLN A 227 -2.30 3.55 14.69
N VAL A 228 -1.26 4.22 15.18
CA VAL A 228 -1.34 5.47 15.93
C VAL A 228 -0.78 6.58 15.05
N ALA A 229 -1.66 7.41 14.52
CA ALA A 229 -1.32 8.56 13.67
C ALA A 229 -1.63 9.88 14.39
N SER A 230 -1.21 11.01 13.82
CA SER A 230 -1.29 12.34 14.43
C SER A 230 -2.70 12.73 14.92
N GLY A 231 -3.75 12.32 14.22
CA GLY A 231 -5.14 12.60 14.61
C GLY A 231 -5.69 11.75 15.76
N ARG A 232 -5.00 10.67 16.18
CA ARG A 232 -5.41 9.73 17.25
C ARG A 232 -6.86 9.19 17.12
N PHE A 233 -7.41 9.14 15.91
CA PHE A 233 -8.76 8.66 15.68
C PHE A 233 -8.93 7.20 16.13
N GLY A 234 -9.91 6.96 17.01
CA GLY A 234 -10.23 5.62 17.52
C GLY A 234 -9.17 5.00 18.43
N VAL A 235 -8.14 5.75 18.84
CA VAL A 235 -7.06 5.23 19.70
C VAL A 235 -7.54 5.20 21.16
N SER A 236 -7.58 4.00 21.72
CA SER A 236 -7.91 3.71 23.13
C SER A 236 -7.09 2.52 23.60
N GLU A 237 -7.02 2.28 24.92
CA GLU A 237 -6.35 1.10 25.47
C GLU A 237 -6.89 -0.21 24.87
N ALA A 238 -8.22 -0.34 24.74
CA ALA A 238 -8.85 -1.50 24.13
C ALA A 238 -8.47 -1.68 22.65
N TYR A 239 -8.32 -0.58 21.91
CA TYR A 239 -7.83 -0.59 20.53
C TYR A 239 -6.36 -1.05 20.45
N LEU A 240 -5.47 -0.47 21.27
CA LEU A 240 -4.07 -0.88 21.33
C LEU A 240 -3.97 -2.37 21.70
N ASN A 241 -4.83 -2.84 22.61
CA ASN A 241 -4.88 -4.23 23.04
C ASN A 241 -5.54 -5.19 22.03
N ALA A 242 -6.21 -4.68 20.98
CA ALA A 242 -6.85 -5.52 19.97
C ALA A 242 -5.88 -6.12 18.91
N GLY A 243 -4.84 -5.39 18.50
CA GLY A 243 -3.90 -5.84 17.45
C GLY A 243 -2.72 -6.68 17.95
N VAL A 244 -1.96 -7.31 17.06
CA VAL A 244 -0.71 -8.03 17.41
C VAL A 244 0.51 -7.09 17.47
N ALA A 245 0.42 -5.90 16.89
CA ALA A 245 1.47 -4.88 16.87
C ALA A 245 0.87 -3.47 16.76
N ILE A 246 1.66 -2.47 17.14
CA ILE A 246 1.27 -1.06 17.03
C ILE A 246 2.20 -0.36 16.03
N GLU A 247 1.68 0.44 15.11
CA GLU A 247 2.46 1.25 14.17
C GLU A 247 2.26 2.73 14.43
N ILE A 248 3.32 3.44 14.82
CA ILE A 248 3.34 4.90 14.85
C ILE A 248 3.53 5.41 13.42
N LYS A 249 2.57 6.16 12.89
CA LYS A 249 2.66 6.70 11.53
C LYS A 249 3.17 8.14 11.51
N VAL A 250 4.49 8.27 11.37
CA VAL A 250 5.14 9.58 11.20
C VAL A 250 4.95 10.12 9.79
N GLY A 251 4.98 9.25 8.78
CA GLY A 251 4.85 9.67 7.38
C GLY A 251 4.28 8.61 6.46
N GLN A 252 3.91 9.03 5.26
CA GLN A 252 3.42 8.17 4.18
C GLN A 252 3.97 8.67 2.85
N GLY A 253 4.35 7.74 1.98
CA GLY A 253 5.04 8.06 0.73
C GLY A 253 4.21 8.94 -0.22
N ALA A 254 2.90 8.76 -0.26
CA ALA A 254 2.01 9.56 -1.10
C ALA A 254 1.88 11.03 -0.71
N LYS A 255 2.23 11.37 0.54
CA LYS A 255 2.11 12.73 1.08
C LYS A 255 3.03 12.99 2.27
N PRO A 256 4.36 12.98 2.07
CA PRO A 256 5.30 13.27 3.14
C PRO A 256 5.08 14.70 3.66
N GLY A 257 5.16 14.88 4.97
CA GLY A 257 5.07 16.20 5.61
C GLY A 257 3.66 16.73 5.87
N ILE A 258 2.60 15.99 5.53
CA ILE A 258 1.21 16.36 5.87
C ILE A 258 0.42 15.16 6.43
N GLY A 259 -0.69 15.46 7.11
CA GLY A 259 -1.53 14.47 7.80
C GLY A 259 -2.48 13.66 6.91
N GLY A 260 -3.21 12.76 7.56
CA GLY A 260 -4.36 12.03 7.00
C GLY A 260 -5.47 12.99 6.54
N HIS A 261 -6.11 12.67 5.42
CA HIS A 261 -7.22 13.44 4.86
C HIS A 261 -8.35 12.46 4.54
N LEU A 262 -9.52 12.68 5.13
CA LEU A 262 -10.75 11.99 4.76
C LEU A 262 -11.85 13.04 4.54
N PRO A 263 -12.33 13.20 3.29
CA PRO A 263 -13.44 14.10 3.02
C PRO A 263 -14.70 13.75 3.81
N GLY A 264 -15.42 14.75 4.29
CA GLY A 264 -16.62 14.64 5.13
C GLY A 264 -17.75 13.87 4.46
N GLU A 265 -17.85 13.93 3.13
CA GLU A 265 -18.77 13.11 2.33
C GLU A 265 -18.56 11.59 2.50
N LYS A 266 -17.39 11.17 3.03
CA LYS A 266 -17.08 9.78 3.36
C LYS A 266 -17.28 9.45 4.85
N VAL A 267 -17.59 10.42 5.69
CA VAL A 267 -17.79 10.24 7.14
C VAL A 267 -19.27 10.01 7.44
N ASN A 268 -19.70 8.75 7.30
CA ASN A 268 -21.01 8.30 7.75
C ASN A 268 -21.01 8.00 9.26
N ASP A 269 -22.16 7.62 9.81
CA ASP A 269 -22.34 7.35 11.24
C ASP A 269 -21.36 6.30 11.80
N GLN A 270 -21.07 5.23 11.05
CA GLN A 270 -20.13 4.20 11.47
C GLN A 270 -18.68 4.69 11.50
N ILE A 271 -18.29 5.53 10.53
CA ILE A 271 -16.97 6.18 10.54
C ILE A 271 -16.87 7.18 11.68
N SER A 272 -17.93 7.98 11.88
CA SER A 272 -18.09 8.93 12.98
C SER A 272 -17.90 8.25 14.33
N GLU A 273 -18.61 7.14 14.57
CA GLU A 273 -18.50 6.34 15.80
C GLU A 273 -17.08 5.77 15.99
N THR A 274 -16.50 5.17 14.95
CA THR A 274 -15.17 4.54 15.04
C THR A 274 -14.07 5.58 15.31
N ARG A 275 -14.18 6.78 14.72
CA ARG A 275 -13.18 7.83 14.83
C ARG A 275 -13.43 8.81 15.96
N MET A 276 -14.63 8.82 16.53
CA MET A 276 -15.11 9.79 17.52
C MET A 276 -15.06 11.23 16.98
N ILE A 277 -15.57 11.43 15.76
CA ILE A 277 -15.69 12.75 15.10
C ILE A 277 -17.13 12.98 14.62
N PRO A 278 -17.59 14.23 14.41
CA PRO A 278 -18.94 14.47 13.89
C PRO A 278 -19.15 13.87 12.48
N ALA A 279 -20.33 13.29 12.25
CA ALA A 279 -20.73 12.84 10.92
C ALA A 279 -20.71 14.00 9.90
N GLY A 280 -20.24 13.73 8.69
CA GLY A 280 -20.10 14.74 7.63
C GLY A 280 -18.92 15.71 7.80
N ALA A 281 -18.17 15.67 8.90
CA ALA A 281 -17.00 16.54 9.08
C ALA A 281 -15.77 15.98 8.34
N ASP A 282 -14.99 16.87 7.71
CA ASP A 282 -13.69 16.50 7.18
C ASP A 282 -12.76 16.04 8.30
N ALA A 283 -12.14 14.87 8.14
CA ALA A 283 -11.10 14.40 9.06
C ALA A 283 -9.72 14.80 8.50
N ILE A 284 -9.27 15.99 8.85
CA ILE A 284 -7.95 16.52 8.52
C ILE A 284 -7.05 16.35 9.74
N SER A 285 -6.11 15.42 9.67
CA SER A 285 -5.15 15.22 10.77
C SER A 285 -4.07 16.29 10.74
N PRO A 286 -3.54 16.71 11.90
CA PRO A 286 -2.34 17.54 11.97
C PRO A 286 -1.18 16.91 11.18
N ALA A 287 -0.32 17.74 10.61
CA ALA A 287 0.89 17.27 9.94
C ALA A 287 1.85 16.57 10.92
N PRO A 288 2.23 17.18 12.07
CA PRO A 288 3.03 16.49 13.07
C PRO A 288 2.14 15.71 14.05
N HIS A 289 2.75 14.73 14.71
CA HIS A 289 2.28 14.28 16.01
C HIS A 289 2.57 15.38 17.03
N HIS A 290 1.56 15.84 17.79
CA HIS A 290 1.77 16.90 18.78
C HIS A 290 2.56 16.47 20.03
N ASP A 291 2.89 15.18 20.11
CA ASP A 291 3.74 14.52 21.10
C ASP A 291 5.04 13.98 20.47
N ILE A 292 5.42 14.45 19.27
CA ILE A 292 6.71 14.13 18.62
C ILE A 292 7.28 15.39 17.94
N TYR A 293 8.19 16.09 18.61
CA TYR A 293 8.96 17.20 18.04
C TYR A 293 10.45 16.92 17.94
N SER A 294 10.93 15.84 18.56
CA SER A 294 12.29 15.35 18.44
C SER A 294 12.35 13.82 18.44
N ILE A 295 13.57 13.27 18.29
CA ILE A 295 13.77 11.82 18.37
C ILE A 295 13.56 11.28 19.79
N GLU A 296 13.81 12.10 20.81
CA GLU A 296 13.56 11.79 22.22
C GLU A 296 12.06 11.70 22.50
N ASP A 297 11.24 12.53 21.86
CA ASP A 297 9.78 12.45 21.98
C ASP A 297 9.23 11.19 21.29
N LEU A 298 9.75 10.84 20.11
CA LEU A 298 9.40 9.57 19.45
C LEU A 298 9.74 8.39 20.37
N ARG A 299 10.91 8.42 21.01
CA ARG A 299 11.29 7.44 22.01
C ARG A 299 10.26 7.37 23.14
N GLN A 300 9.87 8.50 23.73
CA GLN A 300 8.85 8.52 24.79
C GLN A 300 7.54 7.85 24.34
N LEU A 301 7.03 8.17 23.14
CA LEU A 301 5.80 7.56 22.63
C LEU A 301 5.96 6.05 22.40
N ILE A 302 7.09 5.58 21.87
CA ILE A 302 7.38 4.14 21.72
C ILE A 302 7.29 3.44 23.09
N PHE A 303 7.94 4.00 24.11
CA PHE A 303 7.91 3.43 25.47
C PHE A 303 6.52 3.45 26.08
N ALA A 304 5.77 4.56 25.94
CA ALA A 304 4.41 4.67 26.44
C ALA A 304 3.47 3.62 25.80
N LEU A 305 3.58 3.38 24.50
CA LEU A 305 2.78 2.35 23.80
C LEU A 305 3.17 0.92 24.21
N LYS A 306 4.47 0.67 24.44
CA LYS A 306 4.93 -0.60 25.00
C LYS A 306 4.39 -0.80 26.42
N GLU A 307 4.46 0.21 27.27
CA GLU A 307 3.94 0.17 28.63
C GLU A 307 2.42 -0.06 28.67
N ALA A 308 1.65 0.68 27.85
CA ALA A 308 0.20 0.52 27.72
C ALA A 308 -0.24 -0.89 27.25
N THR A 309 0.69 -1.67 26.71
CA THR A 309 0.44 -3.06 26.27
C THR A 309 1.29 -4.08 27.04
N ASN A 310 1.82 -3.69 28.20
CA ASN A 310 2.63 -4.53 29.08
C ASN A 310 3.82 -5.20 28.35
N TYR A 311 4.40 -4.49 27.39
CA TYR A 311 5.53 -4.92 26.55
C TYR A 311 5.27 -6.23 25.78
N THR A 312 4.00 -6.59 25.58
CA THR A 312 3.61 -7.80 24.86
C THR A 312 3.58 -7.62 23.35
N LYS A 313 3.62 -6.35 22.87
CA LYS A 313 3.46 -6.01 21.46
C LYS A 313 4.67 -5.23 20.94
N PRO A 314 5.18 -5.59 19.75
CA PRO A 314 6.20 -4.79 19.09
C PRO A 314 5.61 -3.48 18.57
N VAL A 315 6.45 -2.44 18.53
CA VAL A 315 6.13 -1.11 18.00
C VAL A 315 6.87 -0.88 16.68
N SER A 316 6.10 -0.68 15.63
CA SER A 316 6.54 -0.22 14.31
C SER A 316 6.55 1.30 14.24
N VAL A 317 7.49 1.88 13.50
CA VAL A 317 7.48 3.30 13.13
C VAL A 317 7.50 3.41 11.62
N LYS A 318 6.41 3.96 11.06
CA LYS A 318 6.27 4.19 9.62
C LYS A 318 6.73 5.59 9.25
N ILE A 319 7.74 5.64 8.38
CA ILE A 319 8.32 6.86 7.81
C ILE A 319 8.13 6.90 6.29
N ALA A 320 7.97 8.10 5.75
CA ALA A 320 8.07 8.31 4.32
C ALA A 320 9.55 8.29 3.90
N ALA A 321 9.84 7.73 2.73
CA ALA A 321 11.17 7.86 2.13
C ALA A 321 11.39 9.32 1.71
N VAL A 322 12.25 10.02 2.45
CA VAL A 322 12.62 11.42 2.21
C VAL A 322 14.14 11.60 2.34
N HIS A 323 14.63 12.82 2.17
CA HIS A 323 16.04 13.14 2.39
C HIS A 323 16.50 12.69 3.79
N HIS A 324 17.72 12.14 3.89
CA HIS A 324 18.29 11.57 5.11
C HIS A 324 17.53 10.40 5.76
N VAL A 325 16.69 9.67 4.99
CA VAL A 325 15.95 8.49 5.51
C VAL A 325 16.82 7.48 6.26
N ALA A 326 18.08 7.27 5.84
CA ALA A 326 19.01 6.35 6.53
C ALA A 326 19.37 6.81 7.96
N ALA A 327 19.62 8.12 8.15
CA ALA A 327 19.90 8.68 9.47
C ALA A 327 18.65 8.67 10.36
N ILE A 328 17.49 9.00 9.77
CA ILE A 328 16.19 8.93 10.45
C ILE A 328 15.94 7.49 10.94
N ALA A 329 16.14 6.48 10.10
CA ALA A 329 15.95 5.08 10.46
C ALA A 329 16.91 4.62 11.59
N SER A 330 18.18 5.05 11.58
CA SER A 330 19.09 4.82 12.71
C SER A 330 18.55 5.44 14.01
N GLY A 331 18.09 6.69 13.97
CA GLY A 331 17.43 7.34 15.10
C GLY A 331 16.23 6.55 15.62
N VAL A 332 15.34 6.11 14.71
CA VAL A 332 14.15 5.31 15.03
C VAL A 332 14.52 3.98 15.71
N ALA A 333 15.55 3.28 15.21
CA ALA A 333 16.04 2.06 15.83
C ALA A 333 16.56 2.31 17.26
N ARG A 334 17.32 3.39 17.46
CA ARG A 334 17.86 3.79 18.78
C ARG A 334 16.78 4.32 19.73
N ALA A 335 15.68 4.85 19.20
CA ALA A 335 14.49 5.24 19.95
C ALA A 335 13.72 4.02 20.50
N GLY A 336 14.06 2.80 20.05
CA GLY A 336 13.53 1.55 20.62
C GLY A 336 12.37 0.95 19.83
N ALA A 337 12.16 1.37 18.58
CA ALA A 337 11.25 0.68 17.67
C ALA A 337 11.71 -0.78 17.44
N ASP A 338 10.77 -1.67 17.20
CA ASP A 338 11.06 -3.08 16.86
C ASP A 338 10.94 -3.32 15.35
N ILE A 339 10.23 -2.44 14.65
CA ILE A 339 10.00 -2.48 13.20
C ILE A 339 10.09 -1.05 12.64
N ILE A 340 10.69 -0.89 11.45
CA ILE A 340 10.71 0.35 10.68
C ILE A 340 9.98 0.09 9.38
N THR A 341 8.88 0.79 9.13
CA THR A 341 8.18 0.76 7.85
C THR A 341 8.64 1.93 6.98
N ILE A 342 9.20 1.68 5.80
CA ILE A 342 9.62 2.70 4.84
C ILE A 342 8.62 2.73 3.67
N ASP A 343 8.05 3.89 3.40
CA ASP A 343 7.06 4.06 2.33
C ASP A 343 7.61 5.00 1.24
N GLY A 344 7.86 4.47 0.05
CA GLY A 344 8.34 5.21 -1.11
C GLY A 344 7.29 6.15 -1.70
N PHE A 345 7.75 7.17 -2.44
CA PHE A 345 6.86 8.23 -2.95
C PHE A 345 5.70 7.75 -3.86
N ARG A 346 5.79 6.55 -4.44
CA ARG A 346 4.69 5.92 -5.19
C ARG A 346 3.65 5.23 -4.30
N GLY A 347 3.69 5.48 -3.00
CA GLY A 347 2.67 5.08 -2.02
C GLY A 347 1.24 5.42 -2.46
N GLY A 348 0.30 4.55 -2.09
CA GLY A 348 -1.12 4.82 -2.27
C GLY A 348 -1.65 5.86 -1.28
N THR A 349 -2.75 6.55 -1.63
CA THR A 349 -3.52 7.39 -0.70
C THR A 349 -4.98 7.44 -1.11
N GLY A 350 -5.90 7.57 -0.15
CA GLY A 350 -7.31 7.83 -0.44
C GLY A 350 -7.58 9.27 -0.87
N ALA A 351 -6.77 10.22 -0.39
CA ALA A 351 -6.84 11.64 -0.71
C ALA A 351 -5.52 12.34 -0.35
N ALA A 352 -4.96 13.10 -1.28
CA ALA A 352 -3.82 13.99 -1.08
C ALA A 352 -3.86 15.15 -2.09
N PRO A 353 -3.25 16.31 -1.77
CA PRO A 353 -2.91 17.29 -2.78
C PRO A 353 -2.08 16.65 -3.90
N GLN A 354 -2.52 16.83 -5.15
CA GLN A 354 -1.89 16.17 -6.30
C GLN A 354 -0.42 16.56 -6.46
N VAL A 355 -0.10 17.85 -6.26
CA VAL A 355 1.28 18.36 -6.35
C VAL A 355 2.21 17.66 -5.37
N ILE A 356 1.74 17.34 -4.16
CA ILE A 356 2.55 16.64 -3.16
C ILE A 356 2.76 15.19 -3.57
N ARG A 357 1.68 14.49 -3.94
CA ARG A 357 1.72 13.10 -4.39
C ARG A 357 2.67 12.89 -5.57
N ASP A 358 2.68 13.85 -6.49
CA ASP A 358 3.40 13.72 -7.74
C ASP A 358 4.88 14.13 -7.65
N ASN A 359 5.28 14.89 -6.62
CA ASN A 359 6.61 15.54 -6.57
C ASN A 359 7.40 15.36 -5.26
N VAL A 360 6.81 14.82 -4.18
CA VAL A 360 7.44 14.80 -2.86
C VAL A 360 7.78 13.38 -2.41
N GLY A 361 9.04 13.18 -1.98
CA GLY A 361 9.57 11.90 -1.51
C GLY A 361 10.63 11.34 -2.45
N ILE A 362 11.18 10.18 -2.10
CA ILE A 362 12.20 9.47 -2.91
C ILE A 362 11.78 8.02 -3.21
N PRO A 363 12.38 7.37 -4.23
CA PRO A 363 12.12 5.97 -4.57
C PRO A 363 12.38 5.02 -3.38
N MET A 364 11.53 4.01 -3.19
CA MET A 364 11.70 3.07 -2.08
C MET A 364 12.98 2.24 -2.22
N GLU A 365 13.38 1.96 -3.46
CA GLU A 365 14.48 1.07 -3.82
C GLU A 365 15.79 1.62 -3.25
N LEU A 366 16.05 2.90 -3.52
CA LEU A 366 17.21 3.62 -3.02
C LEU A 366 17.14 3.82 -1.51
N ALA A 367 15.96 4.17 -0.98
CA ALA A 367 15.76 4.39 0.45
C ALA A 367 16.01 3.13 1.26
N LEU A 368 15.48 1.99 0.81
CA LEU A 368 15.68 0.69 1.44
C LEU A 368 17.15 0.31 1.48
N ALA A 369 17.84 0.36 0.34
CA ALA A 369 19.24 0.00 0.25
C ALA A 369 20.12 0.86 1.17
N ALA A 370 19.85 2.17 1.22
CA ALA A 370 20.57 3.10 2.08
C ALA A 370 20.29 2.88 3.57
N VAL A 371 19.04 2.59 3.95
CA VAL A 371 18.68 2.28 5.35
C VAL A 371 19.31 0.96 5.81
N ASP A 372 19.18 -0.10 5.01
CA ASP A 372 19.75 -1.41 5.34
C ASP A 372 21.28 -1.33 5.49
N ALA A 373 21.97 -0.65 4.56
CA ALA A 373 23.42 -0.46 4.63
C ALA A 373 23.81 0.31 5.90
N ARG A 374 23.17 1.45 6.17
CA ARG A 374 23.46 2.28 7.35
C ARG A 374 23.28 1.53 8.67
N LEU A 375 22.20 0.75 8.80
CA LEU A 375 21.94 -0.02 10.02
C LEU A 375 22.94 -1.18 10.19
N ARG A 376 23.44 -1.76 9.10
CA ARG A 376 24.49 -2.78 9.12
C ARG A 376 25.84 -2.18 9.51
N ASP A 377 26.21 -1.06 8.91
CA ASP A 377 27.46 -0.34 9.22
C ASP A 377 27.53 0.08 10.70
N GLU A 378 26.38 0.46 11.27
CA GLU A 378 26.27 0.80 12.69
C GLU A 378 26.11 -0.41 13.62
N GLY A 379 26.02 -1.64 13.10
CA GLY A 379 25.86 -2.86 13.89
C GLY A 379 24.52 -3.00 14.62
N ILE A 380 23.47 -2.31 14.16
CA ILE A 380 22.15 -2.30 14.80
C ILE A 380 21.01 -2.87 13.92
N ARG A 381 21.34 -3.40 12.72
CA ARG A 381 20.36 -3.97 11.78
C ARG A 381 19.50 -5.09 12.38
N ASN A 382 20.02 -5.87 13.31
CA ASN A 382 19.30 -6.94 14.01
C ASN A 382 18.26 -6.39 15.02
N GLN A 383 18.38 -5.13 15.44
CA GLN A 383 17.49 -4.56 16.46
C GLN A 383 16.12 -4.15 15.91
N VAL A 384 15.97 -4.09 14.58
CA VAL A 384 14.73 -3.73 13.90
C VAL A 384 14.49 -4.62 12.71
N SER A 385 13.21 -4.92 12.42
CA SER A 385 12.81 -5.39 11.11
C SER A 385 12.50 -4.22 10.18
N ILE A 386 12.83 -4.31 8.90
CA ILE A 386 12.50 -3.33 7.87
C ILE A 386 11.31 -3.84 7.05
N VAL A 387 10.21 -3.11 7.07
CA VAL A 387 9.08 -3.33 6.17
C VAL A 387 9.09 -2.25 5.09
N VAL A 388 8.84 -2.60 3.84
CA VAL A 388 8.82 -1.60 2.75
C VAL A 388 7.53 -1.60 1.95
N GLY A 389 7.12 -0.43 1.47
CA GLY A 389 5.96 -0.26 0.61
C GLY A 389 6.09 0.94 -0.31
N GLY A 390 5.09 1.10 -1.19
CA GLY A 390 4.96 2.27 -2.06
C GLY A 390 5.46 2.08 -3.49
N GLY A 391 4.94 1.06 -4.18
CA GLY A 391 5.33 0.75 -5.57
C GLY A 391 5.72 -0.71 -5.87
N VAL A 392 5.37 -1.67 -5.02
CA VAL A 392 5.57 -3.11 -5.32
C VAL A 392 4.42 -3.62 -6.19
N ARG A 393 4.72 -4.09 -7.40
CA ARG A 393 3.73 -4.47 -8.42
C ARG A 393 3.60 -5.97 -8.63
N SER A 394 4.63 -6.74 -8.28
CA SER A 394 4.74 -8.19 -8.51
C SER A 394 5.58 -8.88 -7.43
N SER A 395 5.58 -10.22 -7.46
CA SER A 395 6.53 -11.06 -6.70
C SER A 395 7.99 -10.75 -7.05
N GLY A 396 8.28 -10.42 -8.32
CA GLY A 396 9.59 -9.99 -8.79
C GLY A 396 10.08 -8.71 -8.13
N ASP A 397 9.21 -7.71 -7.96
CA ASP A 397 9.53 -6.50 -7.19
C ASP A 397 9.74 -6.84 -5.71
N ALA A 398 8.89 -7.71 -5.14
CA ALA A 398 8.95 -8.10 -3.74
C ALA A 398 10.25 -8.83 -3.38
N ILE A 399 10.68 -9.80 -4.19
CA ILE A 399 11.89 -10.59 -3.93
C ILE A 399 13.15 -9.74 -4.11
N LYS A 400 13.15 -8.78 -5.05
CA LYS A 400 14.22 -7.78 -5.19
C LYS A 400 14.31 -6.89 -3.96
N ALA A 401 13.18 -6.43 -3.42
CA ALA A 401 13.16 -5.66 -2.18
C ALA A 401 13.73 -6.47 -0.99
N ILE A 402 13.42 -7.76 -0.90
CA ILE A 402 13.98 -8.63 0.15
C ILE A 402 15.50 -8.78 -0.04
N ALA A 403 15.97 -9.00 -1.27
CA ALA A 403 17.40 -9.02 -1.61
C ALA A 403 18.12 -7.70 -1.27
N LEU A 404 17.44 -6.55 -1.38
CA LEU A 404 17.97 -5.25 -0.95
C LEU A 404 17.99 -5.05 0.58
N GLY A 405 17.24 -5.85 1.34
CA GLY A 405 17.28 -5.84 2.80
C GLY A 405 15.94 -5.79 3.52
N ALA A 406 14.79 -5.87 2.83
CA ALA A 406 13.49 -5.88 3.50
C ALA A 406 13.21 -7.21 4.23
N ASP A 407 12.61 -7.15 5.42
CA ASP A 407 12.11 -8.32 6.17
C ASP A 407 10.67 -8.69 5.77
N ALA A 408 9.86 -7.71 5.34
CA ALA A 408 8.52 -7.92 4.79
C ALA A 408 8.08 -6.76 3.88
N ILE A 409 7.00 -6.98 3.12
CA ILE A 409 6.50 -6.10 2.08
C ILE A 409 5.06 -5.67 2.38
N ASN A 410 4.83 -4.36 2.36
CA ASN A 410 3.52 -3.74 2.46
C ASN A 410 2.82 -3.69 1.09
N MET A 411 1.75 -4.48 0.95
CA MET A 411 0.89 -4.53 -0.23
C MET A 411 -0.29 -3.56 -0.08
N GLY A 412 -0.23 -2.44 -0.80
CA GLY A 412 -1.31 -1.45 -0.87
C GLY A 412 -2.09 -1.56 -2.18
N THR A 413 -1.59 -0.93 -3.23
CA THR A 413 -2.28 -0.86 -4.53
C THR A 413 -2.51 -2.24 -5.17
N SER A 414 -1.56 -3.18 -5.06
CA SER A 414 -1.72 -4.56 -5.53
C SER A 414 -2.90 -5.28 -4.85
N THR A 415 -3.07 -5.10 -3.54
CA THR A 415 -4.23 -5.57 -2.77
C THR A 415 -5.54 -5.00 -3.35
N LEU A 416 -5.59 -3.69 -3.58
CA LEU A 416 -6.79 -3.04 -4.12
C LEU A 416 -7.10 -3.48 -5.57
N LEU A 417 -6.08 -3.70 -6.40
CA LEU A 417 -6.23 -4.27 -7.74
C LEU A 417 -6.80 -5.69 -7.69
N ALA A 418 -6.32 -6.53 -6.77
CA ALA A 418 -6.87 -7.87 -6.55
C ALA A 418 -8.35 -7.81 -6.12
N LEU A 419 -8.75 -6.80 -5.34
CA LEU A 419 -10.16 -6.55 -4.99
C LEU A 419 -11.00 -5.94 -6.13
N GLY A 420 -10.41 -5.66 -7.30
CA GLY A 420 -11.13 -5.16 -8.47
C GLY A 420 -10.98 -3.66 -8.74
N CYS A 421 -10.02 -2.98 -8.11
CA CYS A 421 -9.69 -1.59 -8.45
C CYS A 421 -9.24 -1.48 -9.92
N THR A 422 -9.62 -0.39 -10.57
CA THR A 422 -9.27 -0.07 -11.96
C THR A 422 -8.38 1.16 -12.09
N LEU A 423 -7.83 1.64 -10.98
CA LEU A 423 -6.95 2.82 -10.92
C LEU A 423 -7.53 4.10 -11.52
N CYS A 424 -8.84 4.35 -11.36
CA CYS A 424 -9.46 5.60 -11.79
C CYS A 424 -9.07 6.85 -10.96
N GLN A 425 -8.34 6.67 -9.85
CA GLN A 425 -7.78 7.74 -9.00
C GLN A 425 -8.78 8.76 -8.41
N ARG A 426 -10.08 8.45 -8.41
CA ARG A 426 -11.14 9.28 -7.78
C ARG A 426 -11.56 8.76 -6.39
N CYS A 427 -10.63 8.20 -5.61
CA CYS A 427 -10.97 7.57 -4.33
C CYS A 427 -11.48 8.54 -3.26
N TYR A 428 -11.11 9.81 -3.40
CA TYR A 428 -11.48 10.88 -2.47
C TYR A 428 -12.96 11.23 -2.55
N THR A 429 -13.64 11.01 -3.69
CA THR A 429 -15.04 11.41 -3.92
C THR A 429 -16.09 10.58 -3.17
N GLY A 430 -15.68 9.46 -2.56
CA GLY A 430 -16.61 8.50 -1.99
C GLY A 430 -17.48 7.73 -3.00
N LYS A 431 -17.37 7.99 -4.31
CA LYS A 431 -18.23 7.39 -5.36
C LYS A 431 -17.57 6.22 -6.09
N CYS A 432 -16.78 5.39 -5.39
CA CYS A 432 -16.06 4.28 -6.01
C CYS A 432 -17.00 3.30 -6.74
N PRO A 433 -16.95 3.19 -8.08
CA PRO A 433 -17.91 2.35 -8.82
C PRO A 433 -17.74 0.85 -8.56
N TRP A 434 -16.58 0.45 -8.04
CA TRP A 434 -16.21 -0.91 -7.71
C TRP A 434 -16.46 -1.27 -6.24
N GLY A 435 -16.96 -0.33 -5.43
CA GLY A 435 -17.32 -0.63 -4.04
C GLY A 435 -16.13 -0.81 -3.10
N ILE A 436 -14.99 -0.17 -3.37
CA ILE A 436 -13.77 -0.30 -2.56
C ILE A 436 -13.58 0.94 -1.67
N THR A 437 -13.45 2.12 -2.27
CA THR A 437 -13.19 3.40 -1.57
C THR A 437 -14.46 4.24 -1.42
N THR A 438 -15.51 3.65 -0.85
CA THR A 438 -16.85 4.26 -0.71
C THR A 438 -17.57 3.77 0.54
N ASN A 439 -18.13 4.68 1.34
CA ASN A 439 -18.94 4.32 2.50
C ASN A 439 -20.45 4.43 2.24
N THR A 440 -20.85 4.77 1.01
CA THR A 440 -22.25 4.70 0.57
C THR A 440 -22.71 3.24 0.55
N PRO A 441 -23.78 2.86 1.29
CA PRO A 441 -24.19 1.46 1.43
C PRO A 441 -24.46 0.74 0.11
N TYR A 442 -25.11 1.41 -0.84
CA TYR A 442 -25.42 0.85 -2.16
C TYR A 442 -24.15 0.51 -2.97
N LEU A 443 -23.13 1.38 -2.93
CA LEU A 443 -21.88 1.14 -3.64
C LEU A 443 -21.00 0.12 -2.90
N ALA A 444 -20.96 0.17 -1.57
CA ALA A 444 -20.14 -0.73 -0.75
C ALA A 444 -20.53 -2.21 -0.95
N LYS A 445 -21.82 -2.49 -1.15
CA LYS A 445 -22.35 -3.84 -1.47
C LYS A 445 -21.77 -4.46 -2.74
N ARG A 446 -21.14 -3.66 -3.62
CA ARG A 446 -20.53 -4.15 -4.87
C ARG A 446 -19.25 -4.97 -4.61
N LEU A 447 -18.63 -4.82 -3.45
CA LEU A 447 -17.53 -5.65 -2.99
C LEU A 447 -18.05 -6.70 -2.03
N ASN A 448 -18.03 -7.96 -2.47
CA ASN A 448 -18.26 -9.11 -1.60
C ASN A 448 -16.95 -9.40 -0.81
N PRO A 449 -16.96 -9.37 0.53
CA PRO A 449 -15.75 -9.52 1.33
C PRO A 449 -15.17 -10.94 1.28
N GLU A 450 -15.99 -11.99 1.16
CA GLU A 450 -15.52 -13.38 1.09
C GLU A 450 -14.77 -13.66 -0.22
N LEU A 451 -15.35 -13.28 -1.36
CA LEU A 451 -14.68 -13.34 -2.67
C LEU A 451 -13.45 -12.44 -2.71
N GLY A 452 -13.52 -11.28 -2.04
CA GLY A 452 -12.37 -10.40 -1.87
C GLY A 452 -11.21 -11.10 -1.14
N ALA A 453 -11.52 -11.80 -0.05
CA ALA A 453 -10.53 -12.56 0.72
C ALA A 453 -9.92 -13.69 -0.13
N GLU A 454 -10.75 -14.48 -0.81
CA GLU A 454 -10.29 -15.55 -1.71
C GLU A 454 -9.31 -15.02 -2.77
N ARG A 455 -9.62 -13.88 -3.40
CA ARG A 455 -8.75 -13.26 -4.40
C ARG A 455 -7.42 -12.79 -3.81
N LEU A 456 -7.42 -12.29 -2.58
CA LEU A 456 -6.19 -11.90 -1.88
C LEU A 456 -5.34 -13.12 -1.48
N VAL A 457 -5.98 -14.19 -1.02
CA VAL A 457 -5.33 -15.48 -0.73
C VAL A 457 -4.67 -16.01 -2.00
N ASN A 458 -5.41 -16.05 -3.11
CA ASN A 458 -4.89 -16.50 -4.41
C ASN A 458 -3.70 -15.66 -4.88
N LEU A 459 -3.74 -14.33 -4.72
CA LEU A 459 -2.62 -13.46 -5.06
C LEU A 459 -1.37 -13.79 -4.25
N VAL A 460 -1.50 -13.93 -2.93
CA VAL A 460 -0.36 -14.21 -2.05
C VAL A 460 0.19 -15.61 -2.28
N HIS A 461 -0.66 -16.61 -2.50
CA HIS A 461 -0.23 -17.94 -2.90
C HIS A 461 0.53 -17.93 -4.21
N ALA A 462 0.01 -17.27 -5.26
CA ALA A 462 0.68 -17.17 -6.55
C ALA A 462 2.06 -16.50 -6.42
N TRP A 463 2.13 -15.36 -5.72
CA TRP A 463 3.41 -14.70 -5.47
C TRP A 463 4.35 -15.54 -4.62
N GLY A 464 3.82 -16.29 -3.65
CA GLY A 464 4.60 -17.24 -2.86
C GLY A 464 5.19 -18.36 -3.71
N HIS A 465 4.43 -18.93 -4.65
CA HIS A 465 4.95 -19.94 -5.58
C HIS A 465 6.06 -19.37 -6.46
N GLU A 466 5.84 -18.20 -7.08
CA GLU A 466 6.85 -17.51 -7.89
C GLU A 466 8.12 -17.19 -7.08
N MET A 467 7.99 -16.75 -5.83
CA MET A 467 9.12 -16.49 -4.95
C MET A 467 9.91 -17.76 -4.63
N LYS A 468 9.23 -18.90 -4.39
CA LYS A 468 9.90 -20.19 -4.18
C LYS A 468 10.65 -20.64 -5.43
N GLU A 469 10.06 -20.47 -6.62
CA GLU A 469 10.74 -20.74 -7.90
C GLU A 469 12.00 -19.91 -8.08
N ILE A 470 11.92 -18.61 -7.81
CA ILE A 470 13.08 -17.72 -7.90
C ILE A 470 14.15 -18.10 -6.87
N LEU A 471 13.77 -18.37 -5.62
CA LEU A 471 14.73 -18.83 -4.59
C LEU A 471 15.41 -20.14 -5.00
N GLY A 472 14.64 -21.09 -5.53
CA GLY A 472 15.16 -22.35 -6.03
C GLY A 472 16.14 -22.15 -7.18
N GLY A 473 15.80 -21.29 -8.14
CA GLY A 473 16.69 -20.85 -9.22
C GLY A 473 17.96 -20.16 -8.72
N MET A 474 17.94 -19.54 -7.53
CA MET A 474 19.11 -18.97 -6.86
C MET A 474 19.91 -19.98 -6.04
N GLY A 475 19.48 -21.24 -5.93
CA GLY A 475 20.08 -22.24 -5.05
C GLY A 475 19.88 -21.91 -3.57
N LEU A 476 18.78 -21.23 -3.22
CA LEU A 476 18.40 -20.85 -1.85
C LEU A 476 17.08 -21.54 -1.49
N ASN A 477 16.99 -22.12 -0.29
CA ASN A 477 15.75 -22.77 0.18
C ASN A 477 14.99 -21.96 1.23
N ALA A 478 15.54 -20.84 1.70
CA ALA A 478 14.92 -20.00 2.71
C ALA A 478 15.03 -18.52 2.36
N LEU A 479 13.96 -17.78 2.61
CA LEU A 479 13.90 -16.34 2.38
C LEU A 479 14.94 -15.56 3.20
N GLU A 480 15.27 -16.05 4.40
CA GLU A 480 16.31 -15.47 5.26
C GLU A 480 17.68 -15.44 4.55
N SER A 481 18.01 -16.46 3.74
CA SER A 481 19.27 -16.53 2.99
C SER A 481 19.38 -15.50 1.86
N LEU A 482 18.25 -14.97 1.41
CA LEU A 482 18.21 -13.90 0.41
C LEU A 482 18.27 -12.51 1.05
N ARG A 483 17.82 -12.34 2.29
CA ARG A 483 17.61 -11.01 2.88
C ARG A 483 18.90 -10.18 2.94
N GLY A 484 18.92 -9.08 2.18
CA GLY A 484 20.10 -8.22 2.05
C GLY A 484 21.26 -8.86 1.27
N ASN A 485 21.06 -10.02 0.64
CA ASN A 485 22.05 -10.66 -0.23
C ASN A 485 21.99 -10.01 -1.63
N ARG A 486 22.58 -8.82 -1.73
CA ARG A 486 22.59 -8.01 -2.96
C ARG A 486 23.42 -8.63 -4.09
N TYR A 487 24.29 -9.61 -3.79
CA TYR A 487 24.99 -10.41 -4.80
C TYR A 487 24.03 -11.24 -5.67
N LYS A 488 22.76 -11.37 -5.30
CA LYS A 488 21.74 -12.01 -6.13
C LYS A 488 21.02 -11.04 -7.07
N LEU A 489 21.49 -9.79 -7.15
CA LEU A 489 20.96 -8.77 -8.05
C LEU A 489 22.01 -8.33 -9.07
N ARG A 490 21.57 -8.02 -10.29
CA ARG A 490 22.40 -7.44 -11.37
C ARG A 490 21.74 -6.24 -12.00
N ALA A 491 22.47 -5.14 -12.09
CA ALA A 491 21.98 -3.88 -12.63
C ALA A 491 22.01 -3.85 -14.17
N LEU A 492 20.94 -3.34 -14.77
CA LEU A 492 20.82 -3.14 -16.21
C LEU A 492 20.45 -1.69 -16.53
N GLY A 493 21.39 -0.96 -17.12
CA GLY A 493 21.18 0.45 -17.50
C GLY A 493 21.12 1.42 -16.32
N LEU A 494 21.63 1.04 -15.15
CA LEU A 494 21.81 1.92 -14.00
C LEU A 494 23.16 2.63 -14.06
N THR A 495 23.23 3.84 -13.51
CA THR A 495 24.52 4.55 -13.37
C THR A 495 25.35 3.93 -12.26
N GLU A 496 26.65 4.20 -12.26
CA GLU A 496 27.55 3.78 -11.17
C GLU A 496 27.06 4.29 -9.79
N LYS A 497 26.53 5.51 -9.74
CA LYS A 497 25.98 6.09 -8.51
C LYS A 497 24.75 5.33 -8.02
N ASP A 498 23.86 4.94 -8.93
CA ASP A 498 22.68 4.14 -8.58
C ASP A 498 23.10 2.77 -8.04
N MET A 499 24.04 2.12 -8.72
CA MET A 499 24.60 0.82 -8.31
C MET A 499 25.27 0.91 -6.93
N ASN A 500 26.06 1.96 -6.67
CA ASN A 500 26.71 2.19 -5.38
C ASN A 500 25.69 2.39 -4.23
N ILE A 501 24.61 3.14 -4.47
CA ILE A 501 23.55 3.33 -3.46
C ILE A 501 22.80 2.03 -3.21
N LEU A 502 22.43 1.32 -4.29
CA LEU A 502 21.73 0.05 -4.22
C LEU A 502 22.61 -1.07 -3.67
N GLY A 503 23.93 -0.97 -3.80
CA GLY A 503 24.88 -2.03 -3.47
C GLY A 503 24.76 -3.24 -4.40
N VAL A 504 24.53 -3.01 -5.69
CA VAL A 504 24.35 -4.07 -6.72
C VAL A 504 25.45 -3.99 -7.78
N MET A 505 25.79 -5.13 -8.38
CA MET A 505 26.82 -5.22 -9.42
C MET A 505 26.23 -5.05 -10.83
N PRO A 506 26.99 -4.57 -11.82
CA PRO A 506 26.53 -4.48 -13.21
C PRO A 506 26.24 -5.87 -13.79
N ALA A 507 25.29 -5.95 -14.72
CA ALA A 507 25.06 -7.18 -15.47
C ALA A 507 26.31 -7.55 -16.30
N GLY A 508 26.85 -8.75 -16.08
CA GLY A 508 28.04 -9.28 -16.77
C GLY A 508 29.23 -9.54 -15.85
N GLU A 509 29.24 -8.92 -14.67
CA GLU A 509 29.96 -9.37 -13.47
C GLU A 509 29.02 -10.26 -12.62
#